data_AF-A0A7V6ZLB9-F1
#
_entry.id   AF-A0A7V6ZLB9-F1
#
_cell.length_a   1.000
_cell.length_b   1.000
_cell.length_c   1.000
_cell.angle_alpha   90.00
_cell.angle_beta   90.00
_cell.angle_gamma   90.00
#
_symmetry.space_group_name_H-M   'P 1'
#
loop_
_entity.id
_entity.type
_entity.pdbx_description
1 polymer ?
#
loop_
_entity_poly.entity_id
_entity_poly.type
_entity_poly.pdbx_seq_one_letter_code
_entity_poly.pdbx_strand_id
1 'polypeptide(L)' 'MHGTYLRLGVTVWDSDRTVIRAARRKLTRSARRDPAKREARKQFYREMLEHHANAQRLAAEFRL' A
#
# COMPACT_ATOMS: atom_id res chain seq x y z
N MET A 1 5.60 -2.22 -7.75
CA MET A 1 6.13 -1.15 -6.86
C MET A 1 6.57 -1.71 -5.48
N HIS A 2 7.25 -2.86 -5.42
CA HIS A 2 7.47 -3.56 -4.14
C HIS A 2 8.37 -2.79 -3.16
N GLY A 3 9.43 -2.13 -3.65
CA GLY A 3 10.26 -1.26 -2.82
C GLY A 3 9.51 -0.08 -2.19
N THR A 4 8.41 0.38 -2.80
CA THR A 4 7.56 1.42 -2.21
C THR A 4 6.71 0.87 -1.07
N TYR A 5 6.20 -0.36 -1.22
CA TYR A 5 5.48 -1.07 -0.16
C TYR A 5 6.36 -1.24 1.09
N LEU A 6 7.61 -1.68 0.94
CA LEU A 6 8.55 -1.82 2.06
C LEU A 6 8.78 -0.51 2.82
N ARG A 7 8.75 0.62 2.13
CA ARG A 7 8.92 1.96 2.73
C ARG A 7 7.65 2.53 3.36
N LEU A 8 6.52 1.82 3.31
CA LEU A 8 5.31 2.24 4.01
C LEU A 8 5.45 2.15 5.54
N GLY A 9 6.37 1.31 6.03
CA GLY A 9 6.57 1.08 7.46
C GLY A 9 5.36 0.41 8.10
N VAL A 10 4.70 -0.49 7.36
CA VAL A 10 3.60 -1.32 7.84
C VAL A 10 4.13 -2.73 8.12
N THR A 11 3.55 -3.37 9.11
CA THR A 11 3.79 -4.78 9.46
C THR A 11 2.82 -5.67 8.69
N VAL A 12 3.09 -6.98 8.61
CA VAL A 12 2.19 -7.95 7.95
C VAL A 12 0.85 -8.09 8.68
N TRP A 13 0.79 -7.76 9.96
CA TRP A 13 -0.41 -7.83 10.80
C TRP A 13 -1.32 -6.60 10.70
N ASP A 14 -0.85 -5.55 10.00
CA ASP A 14 -1.64 -4.35 9.80
C ASP A 14 -2.86 -4.61 8.90
N SER A 15 -3.91 -3.81 9.09
CA SER A 15 -5.07 -3.87 8.21
C SER A 15 -4.82 -3.18 6.87
N ASP A 16 -5.57 -3.56 5.83
CA ASP A 16 -5.63 -2.86 4.54
C ASP A 16 -5.85 -1.34 4.70
N ARG A 17 -6.66 -0.94 5.68
CA ARG A 17 -6.92 0.48 5.98
C ARG A 17 -5.65 1.20 6.44
N THR A 18 -4.83 0.53 7.24
CA THR A 18 -3.52 1.05 7.66
C THR A 18 -2.59 1.20 6.46
N VAL A 19 -2.55 0.20 5.57
CA VAL A 19 -1.77 0.23 4.33
C VAL A 19 -2.18 1.42 3.44
N ILE A 20 -3.47 1.60 3.18
CA ILE A 20 -3.97 2.72 2.37
C ILE A 20 -3.61 4.07 3.02
N ARG A 21 -3.71 4.19 4.35
CA ARG A 21 -3.33 5.41 5.07
C ARG A 21 -1.83 5.71 4.95
N ALA A 22 -0.98 4.69 5.09
CA ALA A 22 0.47 4.82 4.93
C ALA A 22 0.84 5.19 3.48
N ALA A 23 0.27 4.47 2.50
CA ALA A 23 0.45 4.75 1.08
C ALA A 23 0.02 6.16 0.71
N ARG A 24 -1.14 6.61 1.21
CA ARG A 24 -1.64 7.98 0.99
C ARG A 24 -0.68 9.04 1.53
N ARG A 25 0.07 8.77 2.62
CA ARG A 25 1.08 9.70 3.15
C ARG A 25 2.32 9.83 2.25
N LYS A 26 2.58 8.87 1.37
CA LYS A 26 3.67 8.95 0.36
C LYS A 26 3.33 9.82 -0.84
N LEU A 27 2.05 10.14 -1.05
CA LEU A 27 1.62 10.99 -2.14
C LEU A 27 1.76 12.48 -1.79
N THR A 28 2.24 13.27 -2.75
CA THR A 28 2.24 14.74 -2.63
C THR A 28 0.81 15.29 -2.45
N ARG A 29 0.68 16.48 -1.86
CA ARG A 29 -0.64 17.11 -1.64
C ARG A 29 -1.41 17.32 -2.94
N SER A 30 -0.73 17.68 -4.03
CA SER A 30 -1.32 17.85 -5.36
C SER A 30 -1.82 16.50 -5.90
N ALA A 31 -0.97 15.46 -5.88
CA ALA A 31 -1.35 14.13 -6.36
C ALA A 31 -2.55 13.54 -5.63
N ARG A 32 -2.75 13.87 -4.34
CA ARG A 32 -3.90 13.42 -3.54
C ARG A 32 -5.24 14.03 -3.96
N ARG A 33 -5.24 15.28 -4.42
CA ARG A 33 -6.47 16.06 -4.67
C ARG A 33 -6.81 16.22 -6.15
N ASP A 34 -5.83 16.01 -7.02
CA ASP A 34 -5.98 16.14 -8.47
C ASP A 34 -6.98 15.10 -9.03
N PRO A 35 -8.12 15.52 -9.62
CA PRO A 35 -9.09 14.62 -10.22
C PRO A 35 -8.52 13.80 -11.39
N ALA A 36 -7.62 14.36 -12.19
CA ALA A 36 -7.01 13.68 -13.33
C ALA A 36 -6.13 12.50 -12.90
N LYS A 37 -5.62 12.53 -11.66
CA LYS A 37 -4.81 11.45 -11.08
C LYS A 37 -5.62 10.41 -10.33
N ARG A 38 -6.96 10.44 -10.40
CA ARG A 38 -7.84 9.52 -9.65
C ARG A 38 -7.54 8.06 -9.96
N GLU A 39 -7.46 7.68 -11.22
CA GLU A 39 -7.21 6.29 -11.61
C GLU A 39 -5.78 5.86 -11.26
N ALA A 40 -4.78 6.72 -11.49
CA ALA A 40 -3.41 6.46 -11.08
C ALA A 40 -3.30 6.23 -9.55
N ARG A 41 -4.01 7.01 -8.73
CA ARG A 41 -4.08 6.78 -7.27
C ARG A 41 -4.72 5.44 -6.91
N LYS A 42 -5.81 5.06 -7.58
CA LYS A 42 -6.46 3.76 -7.32
C LYS A 42 -5.53 2.62 -7.67
N GLN A 43 -4.85 2.70 -8.82
CA GLN A 43 -3.90 1.68 -9.24
C GLN A 43 -2.74 1.58 -8.24
N PHE A 44 -2.20 2.71 -7.81
CA PHE A 44 -1.20 2.76 -6.75
C PHE A 44 -1.68 2.07 -5.46
N TYR A 45 -2.89 2.35 -4.98
CA TYR A 45 -3.40 1.68 -3.78
C TYR A 45 -3.62 0.18 -3.97
N ARG A 46 -4.10 -0.26 -5.15
CA ARG A 46 -4.27 -1.68 -5.46
C ARG A 46 -2.93 -2.42 -5.42
N GLU A 47 -1.88 -1.87 -6.02
CA GLU A 47 -0.54 -2.46 -5.97
C GLU A 47 -0.01 -2.58 -4.53
N MET A 48 -0.28 -1.60 -3.67
CA MET A 48 0.13 -1.68 -2.26
C MET A 48 -0.62 -2.77 -1.50
N LEU A 49 -1.91 -2.93 -1.76
CA LEU A 49 -2.71 -4.00 -1.16
C LEU A 49 -2.30 -5.37 -1.69
N GLU A 50 -1.98 -5.50 -2.97
CA GLU A 50 -1.50 -6.75 -3.56
C GLU A 50 -0.17 -7.19 -2.94
N HIS A 51 0.78 -6.27 -2.79
CA HIS A 51 2.04 -6.54 -2.10
C HIS A 51 1.82 -6.92 -0.63
N HIS A 52 0.86 -6.27 0.04
CA HIS A 52 0.53 -6.58 1.43
C HIS A 52 -0.09 -7.97 1.59
N ALA A 53 -1.07 -8.31 0.75
CA ALA A 53 -1.70 -9.62 0.74
C ALA A 53 -0.68 -10.73 0.43
N ASN A 54 0.28 -10.48 -0.47
CA ASN A 54 1.37 -11.42 -0.71
C ASN A 54 2.27 -11.59 0.53
N ALA A 55 2.63 -10.49 1.19
CA ALA A 55 3.43 -10.55 2.42
C ALA A 55 2.70 -11.29 3.56
N GLN A 56 1.39 -11.08 3.72
CA GLN A 56 0.55 -11.82 4.65
C GLN A 56 0.50 -13.32 4.32
N ARG A 57 0.36 -13.67 3.04
CA ARG A 57 0.38 -15.07 2.60
C ARG A 57 1.68 -15.75 2.97
N LEU A 58 2.83 -15.10 2.71
CA LEU A 58 4.14 -15.63 3.07
C LEU A 58 4.29 -15.76 4.60
N ALA A 59 3.89 -14.75 5.36
CA ALA A 59 3.94 -14.83 6.83
C ALA A 59 3.09 -15.99 7.37
N ALA A 60 1.89 -16.21 6.81
CA ALA A 60 1.02 -17.32 7.17
C ALA A 60 1.63 -18.68 6.79
N GLU A 61 2.24 -18.78 5.60
CA GLU A 61 2.89 -20.01 5.11
C GLU A 61 4.07 -20.41 5.99
N PHE A 62 4.88 -19.44 6.42
CA PHE A 62 6.10 -19.67 7.21
C PHE A 62 5.92 -19.48 8.73
N ARG A 63 4.70 -19.14 9.20
CA ARG A 63 4.36 -18.84 10.61
C ARG A 63 5.29 -17.80 11.25
N LEU A 64 5.61 -16.76 10.49
CA LEU A 64 6.44 -15.62 10.90
C LEU A 64 5.64 -14.57 11.64
#